data_AF-A0A3L7QRE4-F1
#
_entry.id   AF-A0A3L7QRE4-F1
#
_cell.length_a   1.000
_cell.length_b   1.000
_cell.length_c   1.000
_cell.angle_alpha   90.00
_cell.angle_beta   90.00
_cell.angle_gamma   90.00
#
_symmetry.space_group_name_H-M   'P 1'
#
loop_
_entity.id
_entity.type
_entity.pdbx_description
1 polymer ?
#
loop_
_entity_poly.entity_id
_entity_poly.type
_entity_poly.pdbx_seq_one_letter_code
_entity_poly.pdbx_strand_id
1 'polypeptide(L)' 'MTIDEIRTQALQLPVDERELLAVELLGSLTSPETQTEIDAEWAEEIFARSTAYRAGQASACDAQESLDCVRAKLVARTSP' A
#
# COMPACT_ATOMS: atom_id res chain seq x y z
N MET A 1 8.36 0.07 -27.91
CA MET A 1 8.99 0.61 -26.70
C MET A 1 8.81 -0.40 -25.59
N THR A 2 9.88 -0.92 -25.01
CA THR A 2 9.87 -1.95 -23.96
C THR A 2 9.91 -1.31 -22.56
N ILE A 3 9.59 -2.09 -21.51
CA ILE A 3 9.70 -1.62 -20.12
C ILE A 3 11.13 -1.18 -19.78
N ASP A 4 12.14 -1.92 -20.27
CA ASP A 4 13.55 -1.57 -20.06
C ASP A 4 13.92 -0.26 -20.77
N GLU A 5 13.38 -0.01 -21.96
CA GLU A 5 13.56 1.26 -22.68
C GLU A 5 12.90 2.43 -21.94
N ILE A 6 11.70 2.24 -21.38
CA ILE A 6 10.99 3.25 -20.58
C ILE A 6 11.77 3.54 -19.29
N ARG A 7 12.20 2.51 -18.56
CA ARG A 7 13.02 2.67 -17.35
C ARG A 7 14.29 3.44 -17.65
N THR A 8 15.00 3.07 -18.72
CA THR A 8 16.26 3.71 -19.10
C THR A 8 16.06 5.18 -19.38
N GLN A 9 14.99 5.55 -20.10
CA GLN A 9 14.65 6.94 -20.39
C GLN A 9 14.23 7.72 -19.14
N ALA A 10 13.37 7.14 -18.30
CA ALA A 10 12.94 7.76 -17.04
C ALA A 10 14.14 8.08 -16.13
N LEU A 11 15.14 7.19 -16.06
CA LEU A 11 16.35 7.43 -15.26
C LEU A 11 17.22 8.58 -15.78
N GLN A 12 17.08 8.99 -17.05
CA GLN A 12 17.79 10.16 -17.59
C GLN A 12 17.14 11.50 -17.20
N LEU A 13 15.91 11.50 -16.70
CA LEU A 13 15.22 12.72 -16.30
C LEU A 13 15.85 13.33 -15.03
N PRO A 14 15.74 14.66 -14.83
CA PRO A 14 16.00 15.31 -13.55
C PRO A 14 15.22 14.66 -12.40
N VAL A 15 15.71 14.78 -11.16
CA VAL A 15 15.12 14.07 -10.01
C VAL A 15 13.65 14.46 -9.78
N ASP A 16 13.32 15.74 -9.91
CA ASP A 16 11.96 16.27 -9.71
C ASP A 16 10.98 15.74 -10.77
N GLU A 17 11.44 15.61 -12.02
CA GLU A 17 10.64 15.05 -13.11
C GLU A 17 10.44 13.53 -12.95
N ARG A 18 11.46 12.82 -12.42
CA ARG A 18 11.30 11.40 -12.07
C ARG A 18 10.30 11.19 -10.94
N GLU A 19 10.31 12.06 -9.95
CA GLU A 19 9.36 12.01 -8.83
C GLU A 19 7.94 12.21 -9.34
N LEU A 20 7.70 13.21 -10.18
CA LEU A 20 6.40 13.46 -10.80
C LEU A 20 5.92 12.25 -11.62
N LEU A 21 6.79 11.72 -12.49
CA LEU A 21 6.48 10.53 -13.30
C LEU A 21 6.14 9.31 -12.43
N ALA A 22 6.87 9.11 -11.33
CA ALA A 22 6.59 8.02 -10.41
C ALA A 22 5.21 8.16 -9.75
N VAL A 23 4.82 9.37 -9.34
CA VAL A 23 3.49 9.66 -8.79
C VAL A 23 2.39 9.36 -9.80
N GLU A 24 2.55 9.80 -11.05
CA GLU A 24 1.56 9.56 -12.11
C GLU A 24 1.42 8.07 -12.44
N LEU A 25 2.55 7.35 -12.55
CA LEU A 25 2.54 5.91 -12.78
C LEU A 25 1.88 5.16 -11.62
N LEU A 26 2.17 5.53 -10.37
CA LEU A 26 1.50 4.96 -9.20
C LEU A 26 -0.01 5.24 -9.22
N GLY A 27 -0.41 6.47 -9.53
CA GLY A 27 -1.83 6.84 -9.65
C GLY A 27 -2.55 6.12 -10.77
N SER A 28 -1.85 5.75 -11.85
CA SER A 28 -2.44 4.96 -12.95
C SER A 28 -2.84 3.54 -12.52
N LEU A 29 -2.19 3.00 -11.48
CA LEU A 29 -2.52 1.68 -10.94
C LEU A 29 -3.81 1.68 -10.10
N THR A 30 -4.32 2.87 -9.76
CA THR A 30 -5.56 3.08 -8.99
C THR A 30 -6.75 3.46 -9.89
N SER A 31 -6.85 2.89 -11.10
CA SER A 31 -7.98 3.14 -12.02
C SER A 31 -9.33 2.79 -11.35
N PRO A 32 -10.41 3.59 -11.58
CA PRO A 32 -11.76 3.31 -11.09
C PRO A 32 -12.29 1.91 -11.43
N GLU A 33 -11.84 1.35 -12.56
CA GLU A 33 -12.31 0.06 -13.07
C GLU A 33 -11.83 -1.12 -12.21
N THR A 34 -10.59 -1.07 -11.73
CA THR A 34 -10.05 -2.03 -10.76
C THR A 34 -10.42 -1.68 -9.33
N GLN A 35 -10.72 -0.41 -9.05
CA GLN A 35 -11.01 0.08 -7.71
C GLN A 35 -12.38 -0.37 -7.20
N THR A 36 -13.39 -0.53 -8.06
CA THR A 36 -14.77 -0.81 -7.62
C THR A 36 -14.94 -2.18 -6.95
N GLU A 37 -14.32 -3.22 -7.51
CA GLU A 37 -14.37 -4.57 -6.92
C GLU A 37 -13.53 -4.65 -5.64
N ILE A 38 -12.34 -4.04 -5.67
CA ILE A 38 -11.47 -3.92 -4.50
C ILE A 38 -12.16 -3.17 -3.36
N ASP A 39 -12.84 -2.06 -3.65
CA ASP A 39 -13.59 -1.28 -2.67
C ASP A 39 -14.73 -2.08 -2.04
N ALA A 40 -15.42 -2.91 -2.83
CA ALA A 40 -16.47 -3.79 -2.33
C ALA A 40 -15.91 -4.85 -1.38
N GLU A 41 -14.80 -5.50 -1.75
CA GLU A 41 -14.11 -6.47 -0.88
C GLU A 41 -13.61 -5.82 0.42
N TRP A 42 -13.04 -4.61 0.33
CA TRP A 42 -12.63 -3.86 1.53
C TRP A 42 -13.80 -3.46 2.41
N ALA A 43 -14.94 -3.06 1.81
CA ALA A 43 -16.14 -2.74 2.58
C ALA A 43 -16.67 -3.98 3.32
N GLU A 44 -16.68 -5.14 2.67
CA GLU A 44 -17.04 -6.42 3.30
C GLU A 44 -16.10 -6.75 4.46
N GLU A 45 -14.79 -6.66 4.26
CA GLU A 45 -13.80 -6.96 5.30
C GLU A 45 -13.89 -5.98 6.48
N ILE A 46 -14.09 -4.69 6.22
CA ILE A 46 -14.29 -3.68 7.27
C ILE A 46 -15.54 -4.03 8.09
N PHE A 47 -16.63 -4.42 7.43
CA PHE A 47 -17.86 -4.80 8.10
C PHE A 47 -17.67 -6.07 8.94
N ALA A 48 -17.00 -7.09 8.39
CA ALA A 48 -16.70 -8.34 9.07
C ALA A 48 -15.84 -8.10 10.32
N ARG A 49 -14.72 -7.37 10.20
CA ARG A 49 -13.83 -7.04 11.33
C ARG A 49 -14.51 -6.19 12.39
N SER A 50 -15.29 -5.20 11.98
CA SER A 50 -16.03 -4.35 12.91
C SER A 50 -17.06 -5.15 13.70
N THR A 51 -17.74 -6.09 13.05
CA THR A 51 -18.72 -6.97 13.69
C THR A 51 -18.04 -7.92 14.68
N ALA A 52 -16.94 -8.56 14.28
CA ALA A 52 -16.17 -9.43 15.16
C ALA A 52 -15.63 -8.69 16.40
N TYR A 53 -15.13 -7.47 16.22
CA TYR A 53 -14.68 -6.63 17.33
C TYR A 53 -15.84 -6.28 18.29
N ARG A 54 -16.98 -5.83 17.76
CA ARG A 54 -18.17 -5.51 18.57
C ARG A 54 -18.73 -6.73 19.30
N ALA A 55 -18.63 -7.91 18.71
CA ALA A 55 -19.03 -9.18 19.32
C ALA A 55 -18.01 -9.72 20.34
N GLY A 56 -16.87 -9.04 20.54
CA GLY A 56 -15.79 -9.50 21.43
C GLY A 56 -15.00 -10.69 20.88
N GLN A 57 -15.16 -11.02 19.60
CA GLN A 57 -14.47 -12.10 18.91
C GLN A 57 -13.09 -11.68 18.37
N ALA A 58 -12.86 -10.36 18.27
CA ALA A 58 -11.56 -9.78 17.95
C ALA A 58 -11.18 -8.75 19.02
N SER A 59 -9.90 -8.70 19.39
CA SER A 59 -9.35 -7.71 20.32
C SER A 59 -8.60 -6.63 19.56
N ALA A 60 -8.67 -5.40 20.06
CA ALA A 60 -7.83 -4.30 19.60
C ALA A 60 -6.63 -4.16 20.54
N CYS A 61 -5.50 -3.75 19.98
CA CYS A 61 -4.32 -3.34 20.73
C CYS A 61 -4.13 -1.83 20.61
N ASP A 62 -3.26 -1.28 21.45
CA ASP A 62 -2.86 0.12 21.33
C ASP A 62 -2.17 0.38 19.99
N ALA A 63 -2.47 1.54 19.38
CA ALA A 63 -1.95 1.88 18.07
C ALA A 63 -0.40 1.99 18.08
N GLN A 64 0.17 2.50 19.16
CA GLN A 64 1.62 2.65 19.29
C GLN A 64 2.29 1.28 19.43
N GLU A 65 1.70 0.37 20.21
CA GLU A 65 2.16 -1.02 20.35
C GLU A 65 2.18 -1.74 18.98
N SER A 66 1.11 -1.59 18.20
CA SER A 66 1.02 -2.16 16.85
C SER A 66 2.11 -1.62 15.92
N LEU A 67 2.32 -0.30 15.91
CA LEU A 67 3.35 0.34 15.09
C LEU A 67 4.77 -0.10 15.47
N ASP A 68 5.06 -0.21 16.76
CA ASP A 68 6.37 -0.61 17.25
C ASP A 68 6.67 -2.07 16.91
N CYS A 69 5.66 -2.95 16.98
CA CYS A 69 5.78 -4.34 16.50
C CYS A 69 6.13 -4.41 15.01
N VAL A 70 5.47 -3.61 14.16
CA VAL A 70 5.75 -3.56 12.72
C VAL A 70 7.16 -3.04 12.45
N ARG A 71 7.58 -1.95 13.12
CA ARG A 71 8.93 -1.40 12.98
C ARG A 71 10.00 -2.43 13.35
N ALA A 72 9.84 -3.14 14.45
CA ALA A 72 10.76 -4.19 14.87
C ALA A 72 10.89 -5.30 13.81
N LYS A 73 9.77 -5.73 13.21
CA LYS A 73 9.76 -6.73 12.13
C LYS A 73 10.46 -6.25 10.85
N LEU A 74 10.31 -4.98 10.51
CA LEU A 74 10.97 -4.39 9.34
C LEU A 74 12.49 -4.35 9.54
N VAL A 75 12.96 -3.91 10.71
CA VAL A 75 14.39 -3.90 11.06
C VAL A 75 15.00 -5.30 11.06
N ALA A 76 14.26 -6.31 11.54
CA ALA A 76 14.71 -7.70 11.52
C ALA A 76 14.81 -8.27 10.10
N ARG A 77 13.97 -7.83 9.15
CA ARG A 77 13.99 -8.27 7.75
C ARG A 77 15.09 -7.61 6.91
N THR A 78 15.59 -6.46 7.33
CA THR A 78 16.67 -5.72 6.66
C THR A 78 18.04 -5.89 7.35
N SER A 79 18.13 -6.70 8.40
CA SER A 79 19.42 -7.12 8.96
C SER A 79 20.03 -8.23 8.09
N PRO A 80 21.31 -8.11 7.69
CA PRO A 80 22.00 -9.07 6.81
C PRO A 80 22.21 -10.45 7.44
#